data_AF-A0A7J6WE18-F1
#
_entry.id   AF-A0A7J6WE18-F1
#
_cell.length_a   1.000
_cell.length_b   1.000
_cell.length_c   1.000
_cell.angle_alpha   90.00
_cell.angle_beta   90.00
_cell.angle_gamma   90.00
#
_symmetry.space_group_name_H-M   'P 1'
#
loop_
_entity.id
_entity.type
_entity.pdbx_description
1 polymer ?
#
loop_
_entity_poly.entity_id
_entity_poly.type
_entity_poly.pdbx_seq_one_letter_code
_entity_poly.pdbx_strand_id
1 'polypeptide(L)'
;HSRTKQIVRVLASNSSWISVIKSINQSSPLTASEFKSIPIIDISGLLVKCNDPNMIKDEGVWEVVKQLDKACKEAGFFYVKGHGIPDSLVKEVRDATQIFSSSI
;
A
#
# COMPACT_ATOMS: atom_id res chain seq x y z
N HIS A 1 -11.12 6.38 26.62
CA HIS A 1 -11.73 6.86 25.36
C HIS A 1 -11.07 8.21 25.08
N SER A 2 -10.14 8.44 24.16
CA SER A 2 -9.89 7.85 22.84
C SER A 2 -8.40 7.98 22.50
N ARG A 3 -7.79 6.91 21.94
CA ARG A 3 -6.41 6.86 21.42
C ARG A 3 -6.44 7.07 19.92
N THR A 4 -6.03 8.22 19.40
CA THR A 4 -5.58 8.49 18.00
C THR A 4 -5.28 9.99 17.96
N LYS A 5 -4.13 10.54 17.55
CA LYS A 5 -3.18 10.16 16.50
C LYS A 5 -1.81 10.75 16.88
N GLN A 6 -0.90 9.93 17.39
CA GLN A 6 0.53 10.25 17.35
C GLN A 6 1.00 9.93 15.93
N ILE A 7 0.87 10.90 15.01
CA ILE A 7 1.54 10.85 13.71
C ILE A 7 2.94 11.39 13.95
N VAL A 8 3.92 10.49 13.79
CA VAL A 8 5.34 10.70 14.04
C VAL A 8 5.85 11.89 13.19
N ARG A 9 6.23 12.98 13.86
CA ARG A 9 7.03 14.05 13.24
C ARG A 9 8.48 13.57 13.17
N VAL A 10 8.92 13.08 12.01
CA VAL A 10 10.35 12.97 11.71
C VAL A 10 10.78 14.31 11.12
N LEU A 11 11.49 15.13 11.91
CA LEU A 11 12.14 16.33 11.41
C LEU A 11 13.37 15.91 10.59
N ALA A 12 13.25 15.94 9.27
CA ALA A 12 14.38 15.76 8.37
C ALA A 12 15.16 17.08 8.25
N SER A 13 16.36 17.13 8.83
CA SER A 13 17.29 18.28 8.83
C SER A 13 17.97 18.53 7.47
N ASN A 14 17.26 18.41 6.36
CA ASN A 14 17.84 18.58 5.04
C ASN A 14 16.96 19.50 4.17
N SER A 15 17.53 20.63 3.75
CA SER A 15 16.84 21.69 2.99
C SER A 15 16.29 21.21 1.65
N SER A 16 16.84 20.14 1.09
CA SER A 16 16.34 19.51 -0.14
C SER A 16 14.97 18.84 0.04
N TRP A 17 14.60 18.45 1.26
CA TRP A 17 13.34 17.75 1.54
C TRP A 17 12.17 18.70 1.85
N ILE A 18 12.45 19.98 2.12
CA ILE A 18 11.42 20.99 2.40
C ILE A 18 10.51 21.17 1.17
N SER A 19 11.09 21.18 -0.04
CA SER A 19 10.33 21.29 -1.30
C SER A 19 9.43 20.08 -1.55
N VAL A 20 9.92 18.88 -1.21
CA VAL A 20 9.17 17.62 -1.32
C VAL A 20 7.98 17.65 -0.35
N ILE A 21 8.21 18.01 0.92
CA ILE A 21 7.15 18.12 1.93
C ILE A 21 6.14 19.22 1.57
N LYS A 22 6.58 20.30 0.93
CA LYS A 22 5.69 21.38 0.47
C LYS A 22 4.80 20.95 -0.69
N SER A 23 5.30 20.15 -1.63
CA SER A 23 4.48 19.54 -2.69
C SER A 23 3.48 18.52 -2.16
N ILE A 24 3.84 17.75 -1.11
CA ILE A 24 2.92 16.78 -0.50
C ILE A 24 1.76 17.49 0.23
N ASN A 25 1.98 18.69 0.78
CA ASN A 25 0.93 19.48 1.45
C ASN A 25 0.07 20.32 0.49
N GLN A 26 0.31 20.26 -0.83
CA GLN A 26 -0.47 21.01 -1.83
C GLN A 26 -1.68 20.24 -2.37
N SER A 27 -1.84 18.95 -2.04
CA SER A 27 -3.14 18.31 -2.19
C SER A 27 -4.08 18.94 -1.16
N SER A 28 -5.15 19.58 -1.63
CA SER A 28 -6.29 20.04 -0.83
C SER A 28 -6.60 19.04 0.29
N PRO A 29 -6.94 19.48 1.52
CA PRO A 29 -7.29 18.57 2.60
C PRO A 29 -8.47 17.73 2.14
N LEU A 30 -8.20 16.47 1.77
CA LEU A 30 -9.23 15.46 1.61
C LEU A 30 -9.91 15.38 2.97
N THR A 31 -11.16 15.84 3.04
CA THR A 31 -11.92 15.73 4.27
C THR A 31 -11.96 14.25 4.63
N ALA A 32 -11.77 13.89 5.90
CA ALA A 32 -11.71 12.49 6.34
C ALA A 32 -12.99 11.68 6.00
N SER A 33 -14.02 12.34 5.49
CA SER A 33 -15.30 11.80 5.07
C SER A 33 -15.33 11.21 3.65
N GLU A 34 -14.27 11.34 2.82
CA GLU A 34 -14.26 10.82 1.44
C GLU A 34 -13.67 9.41 1.27
N PHE A 35 -13.09 8.80 2.31
CA PHE A 35 -12.62 7.41 2.22
C PHE A 35 -13.78 6.41 2.35
N LYS A 36 -14.42 6.06 1.22
CA LYS A 36 -15.52 5.07 1.17
C LYS A 36 -15.12 3.67 1.63
N SER A 37 -13.92 3.23 1.29
CA SER A 37 -13.30 1.98 1.72
C SER A 37 -11.86 1.91 1.19
N ILE A 38 -11.00 1.14 1.85
CA ILE A 38 -9.62 0.90 1.36
C ILE A 38 -9.73 -0.08 0.18
N PRO A 39 -9.17 0.22 -1.01
CA PRO A 39 -9.22 -0.69 -2.15
C PRO A 39 -8.58 -2.05 -1.82
N ILE A 40 -9.21 -3.13 -2.28
CA ILE A 40 -8.65 -4.48 -2.25
C ILE A 40 -8.47 -4.93 -3.69
N ILE A 41 -7.24 -5.22 -4.10
CA ILE A 41 -6.88 -5.55 -5.48
C ILE A 41 -6.45 -7.02 -5.55
N ASP A 42 -7.02 -7.77 -6.48
CA ASP A 42 -6.58 -9.14 -6.76
C ASP A 42 -5.42 -9.14 -7.75
N ILE A 43 -4.24 -9.58 -7.31
CA ILE A 43 -3.04 -9.62 -8.14
C ILE A 43 -2.71 -11.02 -8.66
N SER A 44 -3.60 -12.01 -8.44
CA SER A 44 -3.39 -13.39 -8.89
C SER A 44 -3.13 -13.50 -10.39
N GLY A 45 -3.82 -12.70 -11.21
CA GLY A 45 -3.63 -12.64 -12.66
C GLY A 45 -2.21 -12.24 -13.06
N LEU A 46 -1.56 -11.35 -12.29
CA LEU A 46 -0.17 -10.97 -12.54
C LEU A 46 0.80 -12.13 -12.25
N LEU A 47 0.51 -12.90 -11.19
CA LEU A 47 1.33 -14.03 -10.77
C LEU A 47 1.24 -15.21 -11.75
N VAL A 48 0.04 -15.51 -12.25
CA VAL A 48 -0.19 -16.58 -13.23
C VAL A 48 0.52 -16.30 -14.55
N LYS A 49 0.59 -15.03 -14.95
CA LYS A 49 1.12 -14.60 -16.24
C LYS A 49 2.55 -14.09 -16.21
N CYS A 50 3.22 -14.11 -15.05
CA CYS A 50 4.54 -13.51 -14.89
C CYS A 50 5.62 -14.08 -15.83
N ASN A 51 5.46 -15.33 -16.27
CA ASN A 51 6.35 -16.02 -17.21
C ASN A 51 5.82 -16.05 -18.65
N ASP A 52 4.68 -15.40 -18.93
CA ASP A 52 4.08 -15.33 -20.27
C ASP A 52 4.74 -14.19 -21.06
N PRO A 53 5.44 -14.45 -22.18
CA PRO A 53 6.07 -13.41 -22.99
C PRO A 53 5.06 -12.43 -23.60
N ASN A 54 3.77 -12.78 -23.65
CA ASN A 54 2.69 -11.93 -24.14
C ASN A 54 1.81 -11.36 -23.01
N MET A 55 2.25 -11.41 -21.75
CA MET A 55 1.53 -10.90 -20.58
C MET A 55 0.96 -9.47 -20.77
N ILE A 56 1.69 -8.60 -21.47
CA ILE A 56 1.27 -7.20 -21.71
C ILE A 56 -0.02 -7.09 -22.55
N LYS A 57 -0.31 -8.10 -23.38
CA LYS A 57 -1.53 -8.13 -24.22
C LYS A 57 -2.71 -8.79 -23.50
N ASP A 58 -2.50 -9.35 -22.31
CA ASP A 58 -3.55 -9.99 -21.54
C ASP A 58 -4.46 -8.92 -20.91
N GLU A 59 -5.76 -9.00 -21.21
CA GLU A 59 -6.74 -8.03 -20.72
C GLU A 59 -6.89 -8.08 -19.19
N GLY A 60 -6.75 -9.26 -18.59
CA GLY A 60 -6.83 -9.44 -17.14
C GLY A 60 -5.66 -8.77 -16.44
N VAL A 61 -4.45 -8.90 -17.00
CA VAL A 61 -3.27 -8.17 -16.52
C VAL A 61 -3.49 -6.67 -16.62
N TRP A 62 -3.99 -6.17 -17.74
CA TRP A 62 -4.21 -4.75 -17.95
C TRP A 62 -5.25 -4.16 -16.99
N GLU A 63 -6.29 -4.93 -16.66
CA GLU A 63 -7.30 -4.52 -15.68
C GLU A 63 -6.72 -4.40 -14.27
N VAL A 64 -5.90 -5.36 -13.84
CA VAL A 64 -5.20 -5.26 -12.55
C VAL A 64 -4.26 -4.05 -12.52
N VAL A 65 -3.54 -3.77 -13.61
CA VAL A 65 -2.65 -2.60 -13.71
C VAL A 65 -3.44 -1.28 -13.60
N LYS A 66 -4.62 -1.17 -14.23
CA LYS A 66 -5.48 0.01 -14.09
C LYS A 66 -5.96 0.20 -12.65
N GLN A 67 -6.31 -0.87 -11.96
CA GLN A 67 -6.74 -0.80 -10.56
C GLN A 67 -5.60 -0.35 -9.65
N LEU A 68 -4.38 -0.85 -9.88
CA LEU A 68 -3.18 -0.41 -9.16
C LEU A 68 -2.89 1.08 -9.42
N ASP A 69 -2.92 1.52 -10.68
CA ASP A 69 -2.71 2.92 -11.07
C ASP A 69 -3.72 3.86 -10.38
N LYS A 70 -5.01 3.48 -10.42
CA LYS A 70 -6.08 4.23 -9.76
C LYS A 70 -5.88 4.28 -8.24
N ALA A 71 -5.59 3.16 -7.60
CA ALA A 71 -5.39 3.11 -6.15
C ALA A 71 -4.17 3.92 -5.70
N CYS A 72 -3.08 3.92 -6.47
CA CYS A 72 -1.92 4.77 -6.22
C CYS A 72 -2.26 6.26 -6.30
N LYS A 73 -3.06 6.68 -7.28
CA LYS A 73 -3.41 8.09 -7.50
C LYS A 73 -4.45 8.62 -6.53
N GLU A 74 -5.47 7.83 -6.24
CA GLU A 74 -6.65 8.29 -5.50
C GLU A 74 -6.55 7.99 -3.99
N ALA A 75 -6.09 6.80 -3.62
CA ALA A 75 -6.02 6.38 -2.22
C ALA A 75 -4.62 6.52 -1.62
N GLY A 76 -3.57 6.25 -2.42
CA GLY A 76 -2.19 6.19 -1.97
C GLY A 76 -1.82 4.92 -1.18
N PHE A 77 -2.80 4.05 -0.89
CA PHE A 77 -2.61 2.75 -0.25
C PHE A 77 -3.78 1.81 -0.60
N PHE A 78 -3.52 0.51 -0.55
CA PHE A 78 -4.48 -0.56 -0.88
C PHE A 78 -4.06 -1.89 -0.25
N TYR A 79 -5.01 -2.81 -0.09
CA TYR A 79 -4.72 -4.21 0.22
C TYR A 79 -4.62 -5.02 -1.07
N VAL A 80 -3.80 -6.08 -1.05
CA VAL A 80 -3.73 -7.05 -2.14
C VAL A 80 -4.18 -8.43 -1.68
N LYS A 81 -4.84 -9.17 -2.56
CA LYS A 81 -5.11 -10.61 -2.41
C LYS A 81 -4.56 -11.36 -3.63
N GLY A 82 -4.44 -12.68 -3.52
CA GLY A 82 -3.87 -13.47 -4.62
C GLY A 82 -2.38 -13.23 -4.83
N HIS A 83 -1.66 -12.76 -3.80
CA HIS A 83 -0.21 -12.48 -3.84
C HIS A 83 0.66 -13.75 -3.82
N GLY A 84 0.07 -14.94 -3.66
CA GLY A 84 0.78 -16.23 -3.71
C GLY A 84 1.68 -16.52 -2.49
N ILE A 85 1.58 -15.72 -1.42
CA ILE A 85 2.31 -15.97 -0.17
C ILE A 85 1.41 -16.86 0.69
N PRO A 86 1.90 -18.02 1.18
CA PRO A 86 1.12 -18.89 2.05
C PRO A 86 0.74 -18.19 3.37
N ASP A 87 -0.50 -18.37 3.83
CA ASP A 87 -0.98 -17.80 5.09
C ASP A 87 -0.17 -18.26 6.30
N SER A 88 0.37 -19.49 6.26
CA SER A 88 1.25 -20.02 7.29
C SER A 88 2.50 -19.17 7.46
N LEU A 89 3.11 -18.73 6.35
CA LEU A 89 4.31 -17.90 6.36
C LEU A 89 3.99 -16.49 6.87
N VAL A 90 2.86 -15.91 6.45
CA VAL A 90 2.40 -14.61 6.97
C VAL A 90 2.18 -14.67 8.48
N LYS A 91 1.57 -15.76 8.97
CA LYS A 91 1.35 -16.01 10.39
C LYS A 91 2.67 -16.16 11.15
N GLU A 92 3.60 -16.96 10.64
CA GLU A 92 4.91 -17.18 11.28
C GLU A 92 5.69 -15.87 11.44
N VAL A 93 5.77 -15.06 10.38
CA VAL A 93 6.46 -13.76 10.42
C VAL A 93 5.80 -12.82 11.43
N ARG A 94 4.46 -12.80 11.49
CA ARG A 94 3.73 -11.99 12.46
C ARG A 94 4.01 -12.43 13.89
N ASP A 95 3.98 -13.73 14.16
CA ASP A 95 4.19 -14.30 15.49
C ASP A 95 5.63 -14.05 15.96
N ALA A 96 6.63 -14.22 15.08
CA ALA A 96 8.03 -13.89 15.36
C ALA A 96 8.24 -12.39 15.66
N THR A 97 7.61 -11.51 14.90
CA THR A 97 7.65 -10.06 15.12
C THR A 97 7.01 -9.66 16.46
N GLN A 98 5.93 -10.34 16.85
CA GLN A 98 5.28 -10.10 18.14
C GLN A 98 6.18 -10.49 19.31
N ILE A 99 6.91 -11.62 19.20
CA ILE A 99 7.91 -12.04 20.20
C ILE A 99 9.01 -10.99 20.31
N PHE A 100 9.58 -10.58 19.18
CA PHE A 100 10.66 -9.59 19.14
C PHE A 100 10.23 -8.26 19.78
N SER A 101 9.09 -7.72 19.37
CA SER A 101 8.56 -6.45 19.90
C SER A 101 8.12 -6.50 21.36
N SER A 102 7.83 -7.68 21.91
CA SER A 102 7.51 -7.86 23.33
C SER A 102 8.74 -8.09 24.21
N SER A 103 9.92 -8.26 23.60
CA SER A 103 11.19 -8.54 24.28
C SER A 103 12.12 -7.32 24.39
N ILE A 104 11.66 -6.14 23.94
CA ILE A 104 12.36 -4.84 24.00
C ILE A 104 11.50 -3.89 24.83
#